data_AF-A0A7W9XKK4-F1
#
_entry.id   AF-A0A7W9XKK4-F1
#
_cell.length_a   1.000
_cell.length_b   1.000
_cell.length_c   1.000
_cell.angle_alpha   90.00
_cell.angle_beta   90.00
_cell.angle_gamma   90.00
#
_symmetry.space_group_name_H-M   'P 1'
#
loop_
_entity.id
_entity.type
_entity.pdbx_description
1 polymer ?
#
loop_
_entity_poly.entity_id
_entity_poly.type
_entity_poly.pdbx_seq_one_letter_code
_entity_poly.pdbx_strand_id
1 'polypeptide(L)' 'MDIQAEKLNLLQTIMNTNDEGLIMDVKAFLTGRKNDWFDELGIEQQRDVLDGISEADRGETVTHAEVVKLFSKWGLK' A
#
# COMPACT_ATOMS: atom_id res chain seq x y z
N MET A 1 -33.92 5.86 4.39
CA MET A 1 -33.08 4.72 3.97
C MET A 1 -32.62 4.01 5.22
N ASP A 2 -32.95 2.73 5.38
CA ASP A 2 -32.43 1.91 6.47
C ASP A 2 -31.08 1.35 6.05
N ILE A 3 -30.01 1.82 6.68
CA ILE A 3 -28.64 1.42 6.36
C ILE A 3 -28.37 -0.08 6.63
N GLN A 4 -29.10 -0.69 7.57
CA GLN A 4 -28.93 -2.12 7.87
C GLN A 4 -29.60 -2.97 6.79
N ALA A 5 -30.78 -2.56 6.33
CA ALA A 5 -31.45 -3.20 5.22
C ALA A 5 -30.60 -3.11 3.94
N GLU A 6 -29.99 -1.95 3.68
CA GLU A 6 -29.14 -1.74 2.51
C GLU A 6 -27.88 -2.61 2.51
N LYS A 7 -27.23 -2.77 3.67
CA LYS A 7 -26.08 -3.69 3.81
C LYS A 7 -26.46 -5.13 3.49
N LEU A 8 -27.63 -5.58 3.95
CA LEU A 8 -28.09 -6.94 3.69
C LEU A 8 -28.39 -7.16 2.20
N ASN A 9 -29.01 -6.18 1.54
CA ASN A 9 -29.29 -6.23 0.11
C ASN A 9 -28.00 -6.33 -0.73
N LEU A 10 -26.97 -5.56 -0.38
CA LEU A 10 -25.66 -5.62 -1.05
C LEU A 10 -25.01 -7.00 -0.89
N LEU A 11 -25.02 -7.57 0.32
CA LEU A 11 -24.51 -8.92 0.57
C LEU A 11 -25.26 -9.98 -0.24
N GLN A 12 -26.59 -9.91 -0.27
CA GLN A 12 -27.41 -10.84 -1.06
C GLN A 12 -27.10 -10.73 -2.56
N THR A 13 -26.89 -9.53 -3.07
CA THR A 13 -26.51 -9.31 -4.47
C THR A 13 -25.18 -9.98 -4.80
N ILE A 14 -24.18 -9.85 -3.92
CA ILE A 14 -22.87 -10.49 -4.08
C ILE A 14 -22.95 -12.01 -3.96
N MET A 15 -23.77 -12.54 -3.03
CA MET A 15 -23.91 -13.99 -2.86
C MET A 15 -24.63 -14.68 -4.02
N ASN A 16 -25.52 -13.97 -4.72
CA ASN A 16 -26.36 -14.54 -5.76
C ASN A 16 -25.84 -14.31 -7.19
N THR A 17 -24.74 -13.55 -7.36
CA THR A 17 -24.15 -13.29 -8.67
C THR A 17 -23.11 -14.34 -9.05
N ASN A 18 -23.04 -14.67 -10.33
CA ASN A 18 -21.93 -15.45 -10.92
C ASN A 18 -21.01 -14.57 -11.79
N ASP A 19 -21.20 -13.26 -11.77
CA ASP A 19 -20.35 -12.31 -12.48
C ASP A 19 -19.01 -12.16 -11.74
N GLU A 20 -17.98 -12.85 -12.24
CA GLU A 20 -16.63 -12.81 -11.68
C GLU A 20 -16.02 -11.40 -11.70
N GLY A 21 -16.34 -10.58 -12.71
CA GLY A 21 -15.84 -9.21 -12.83
C GLY A 21 -16.36 -8.34 -11.69
N LEU A 22 -17.67 -8.39 -11.43
CA LEU A 22 -18.30 -7.70 -10.31
C LEU A 22 -17.70 -8.12 -8.96
N ILE A 23 -17.47 -9.42 -8.75
CA ILE A 23 -16.87 -9.94 -7.51
C ILE A 23 -15.44 -9.40 -7.34
N MET A 24 -14.65 -9.37 -8.42
CA MET A 24 -13.28 -8.85 -8.37
C MET A 24 -13.23 -7.35 -8.12
N ASP A 25 -14.12 -6.57 -8.73
CA ASP A 25 -14.20 -5.12 -8.52
C ASP A 25 -14.61 -4.78 -7.08
N VAL A 26 -15.60 -5.49 -6.53
CA VAL A 26 -16.01 -5.33 -5.12
C VAL A 26 -14.87 -5.73 -4.18
N LYS A 27 -14.18 -6.83 -4.47
CA LYS A 27 -13.00 -7.25 -3.70
C LYS A 27 -11.94 -6.16 -3.75
N ALA A 28 -11.59 -5.65 -4.92
CA ALA A 28 -10.60 -4.58 -5.11
C ALA A 28 -11.02 -3.30 -4.38
N PHE A 29 -12.29 -2.92 -4.40
CA PHE A 29 -12.82 -1.76 -3.67
C PHE A 29 -12.74 -1.94 -2.15
N LEU A 30 -13.04 -3.14 -1.64
CA LEU A 30 -12.94 -3.44 -0.21
C LEU A 30 -11.49 -3.59 0.26
N THR A 31 -10.61 -4.17 -0.57
CA THR A 31 -9.18 -4.34 -0.27
C THR A 31 -8.37 -3.09 -0.57
N GLY A 32 -8.82 -2.23 -1.48
CA GLY A 32 -8.24 -0.92 -1.78
C GLY A 32 -8.54 0.12 -0.70
N ARG A 33 -9.38 -0.23 0.28
CA ARG A 33 -9.45 0.44 1.59
C ARG A 33 -8.45 -0.10 2.61
N LYS A 34 -7.60 -1.07 2.25
CA LYS A 34 -6.39 -1.29 3.06
C LYS A 34 -5.57 -0.01 2.93
N ASN A 35 -5.38 0.63 4.07
CA ASN A 35 -4.35 1.62 4.33
C ASN A 35 -3.12 1.34 3.45
N ASP A 36 -2.58 2.39 2.82
CA ASP A 36 -1.31 2.28 2.11
C ASP A 36 -0.28 1.65 3.07
N TRP A 37 0.70 0.90 2.58
CA TRP A 37 1.75 0.37 3.46
C TRP A 37 2.42 1.52 4.24
N PHE A 38 2.46 2.73 3.66
CA PHE A 38 2.91 3.96 4.31
C PHE A 38 2.07 4.32 5.54
N ASP A 39 0.75 4.14 5.46
CA ASP A 39 -0.19 4.38 6.56
C ASP A 39 -0.06 3.34 7.68
N GLU A 40 0.61 2.20 7.42
CA GLU A 40 0.93 1.16 8.40
C GLU A 40 2.25 1.43 9.15
N LEU A 41 3.07 2.38 8.69
CA LEU A 41 4.32 2.77 9.36
C LEU A 41 4.09 3.59 10.64
N GLY A 42 5.02 3.48 11.59
CA GLY A 42 5.05 4.41 12.73
C GLY A 42 5.44 5.84 12.32
N ILE A 43 5.12 6.84 13.14
CA ILE A 43 5.35 8.27 12.85
C ILE A 43 6.82 8.55 12.47
N GLU A 44 7.77 7.98 13.21
CA GLU A 44 9.20 8.16 12.93
C GLU A 44 9.59 7.56 11.57
N GLN A 45 9.07 6.38 11.22
CA GLN A 45 9.33 5.74 9.94
C GLN A 45 8.70 6.50 8.77
N GLN A 46 7.50 7.06 8.96
CA GLN A 46 6.88 7.94 7.98
C GLN A 46 7.72 9.19 7.73
N ARG A 47 8.27 9.79 8.81
CA ARG A 47 9.18 10.94 8.70
C ARG A 47 10.43 10.56 7.92
N ASP A 48 11.08 9.44 8.25
CA ASP A 48 12.30 8.99 7.57
C ASP A 48 12.06 8.76 6.06
N VAL A 49 10.89 8.24 5.67
CA VAL A 49 10.51 8.08 4.26
C VAL A 49 10.33 9.44 3.57
N LEU A 50 9.64 10.39 4.20
CA LEU A 50 9.41 11.72 3.65
C LEU A 50 10.71 12.52 3.52
N ASP A 51 11.60 12.41 4.50
CA ASP A 51 12.93 13.02 4.48
C ASP A 51 13.76 12.45 3.32
N GLY A 52 13.77 11.13 3.15
CA GLY A 52 14.48 10.47 2.04
C GLY A 52 13.94 10.86 0.66
N ILE A 53 12.63 11.06 0.51
CA ILE A 53 12.04 11.60 -0.73
C ILE A 53 12.55 13.03 -0.97
N SER A 54 12.56 13.88 0.06
CA SER A 54 13.02 15.27 -0.05
C SER A 54 14.52 15.37 -0.39
N GLU A 55 15.34 14.51 0.20
CA GLU A 55 16.77 14.35 -0.13
C GLU A 55 16.95 13.93 -1.58
N ALA A 56 16.17 12.94 -2.03
CA ALA A 56 16.22 12.47 -3.42
C ALA A 56 15.84 13.56 -4.43
N ASP A 57 14.81 14.36 -4.13
CA ASP A 57 14.40 15.50 -4.97
C ASP A 57 15.49 16.59 -5.06
N ARG A 58 16.32 16.73 -4.02
CA ARG A 58 17.50 17.62 -4.02
C ARG A 58 18.72 16.99 -4.71
N GLY A 59 18.63 15.75 -5.17
CA GLY A 59 19.73 15.01 -5.79
C GLY A 59 20.73 14.46 -4.79
N GLU A 60 20.39 14.39 -3.49
CA GLU A 60 21.24 13.86 -2.41
C GLU A 60 21.21 12.32 -2.39
N THR A 61 21.25 11.71 -3.58
CA THR A 61 21.26 10.26 -3.75
C THR A 61 22.66 9.78 -4.10
N VAL A 62 22.99 8.58 -3.64
CA VAL A 62 24.17 7.83 -4.11
C VAL A 62 23.73 6.67 -5.00
N THR A 63 24.60 6.29 -5.93
CA THR A 63 24.28 5.18 -6.84
C THR A 63 24.25 3.85 -6.09
N HIS A 64 23.45 2.91 -6.59
CA HIS A 64 23.38 1.56 -6.03
C HIS A 64 24.77 0.89 -5.89
N ALA A 65 25.64 1.08 -6.88
CA ALA A 65 27.02 0.55 -6.86
C ALA A 65 27.85 1.12 -5.70
N GLU A 66 27.70 2.41 -5.40
CA GLU A 66 28.37 3.06 -4.27
C GLU A 66 27.85 2.53 -2.93
N VAL A 67 26.53 2.35 -2.80
CA VAL A 67 25.91 1.76 -1.61
C VAL A 67 26.42 0.33 -1.39
N VAL A 68 26.37 -0.54 -2.39
CA VAL A 68 26.87 -1.92 -2.29
C VAL A 68 28.34 -1.94 -1.85
N LYS A 69 29.17 -1.03 -2.37
CA LYS A 69 30.57 -0.91 -1.95
C LYS A 69 30.72 -0.53 -0.47
N LEU A 70 29.89 0.38 0.06
CA LEU A 70 29.90 0.76 1.47
C LEU A 70 29.57 -0.41 2.40
N PHE A 71 28.64 -1.27 1.98
CA PHE A 71 28.17 -2.40 2.78
C PHE A 71 28.95 -3.71 2.55
N SER A 72 29.83 -3.74 1.53
CA SER A 72 30.65 -4.90 1.17
C SER A 72 31.46 -5.50 2.33
N LYS A 73 31.90 -4.66 3.28
CA LYS A 73 32.65 -5.10 4.48
C LYS A 73 31.86 -6.02 5.40
N TRP A 74 30.53 -6.06 5.28
CA TRP A 74 29.65 -6.95 6.04
C TRP A 74 29.17 -8.16 5.22
N GLY A 75 29.75 -8.38 4.03
CA GLY A 75 29.40 -9.53 3.19
C GLY A 75 28.05 -9.42 2.46
N LEU A 76 27.44 -8.23 2.50
CA LEU A 76 26.25 -7.90 1.72
C LEU A 76 26.68 -7.73 0.26
N LYS A 77 26.16 -8.60 -0.62
CA LYS A 77 26.44 -8.62 -2.06
C LYS A 77 25.24 -8.10 -2.83
#